data_AF-A0A1D2X4Q7-F1
#
_entry.id   AF-A0A1D2X4Q7-F1
#
_cell.length_a   1.000
_cell.length_b   1.000
_cell.length_c   1.000
_cell.angle_alpha   90.00
_cell.angle_beta   90.00
_cell.angle_gamma   90.00
#
_symmetry.space_group_name_H-M   'P 1'
#
loop_
_entity.id
_entity.type
_entity.pdbx_description
1 polymer ?
#
loop_
_entity_poly.entity_id
_entity_poly.type
_entity_poly.pdbx_seq_one_letter_code
_entity_poly.pdbx_strand_id
1 'polypeptide(L)'
;MDKILDFNDMLFGDLTEYKKLVVSLIESLKIVTPVTFLNMGSSSQKGLSTIIVREVVDLILDSFDKIADNLQANDLISHEFPLFLETKEMVECLLMDPVYDSEMYLNLAMTLTSEFFTLLEVKLLLFDGYAMEVEAPGHVLEEYDKELDKYLVKFDQYKAEFIELRDDAI
;
A
#
# COMPACT_ATOMS: atom_id res chain seq x y z
N MET A 1 8.43 18.33 12.84
CA MET A 1 7.09 18.51 12.27
C MET A 1 6.92 17.31 11.39
N ASP A 2 6.30 16.28 11.95
CA ASP A 2 6.02 15.06 11.21
C ASP A 2 5.00 15.45 10.16
N LYS A 3 5.42 15.51 8.89
CA LYS A 3 4.51 15.76 7.76
C LYS A 3 3.79 14.45 7.48
N ILE A 4 2.99 14.02 8.43
CA ILE A 4 2.15 12.87 8.22
C ILE A 4 0.88 13.38 7.57
N LEU A 5 0.39 12.66 6.57
CA LEU A 5 -0.95 12.88 6.08
C LEU A 5 -1.92 12.78 7.27
N ASP A 6 -2.63 13.88 7.50
CA ASP A 6 -3.52 14.03 8.65
C ASP A 6 -4.84 13.34 8.30
N PHE A 7 -4.89 12.05 8.61
CA PHE A 7 -6.08 11.22 8.45
C PHE A 7 -7.05 11.57 9.58
N ASN A 8 -8.17 12.18 9.20
CA ASN A 8 -9.23 12.65 10.08
C ASN A 8 -9.61 11.63 11.18
N ASP A 9 -10.01 12.11 12.37
CA ASP A 9 -10.36 11.34 13.57
C ASP A 9 -11.46 10.25 13.38
N MET A 10 -12.11 10.18 12.21
CA MET A 10 -12.96 9.06 11.81
C MET A 10 -12.14 8.03 11.02
N LEU A 11 -11.30 7.27 11.74
CA LEU A 11 -10.59 6.00 11.44
C LEU A 11 -9.98 5.72 10.05
N PHE A 12 -10.57 6.14 8.92
CA PHE A 12 -10.00 6.04 7.57
C PHE A 12 -10.27 7.24 6.64
N GLY A 13 -11.07 8.24 7.02
CA GLY A 13 -11.45 9.30 6.09
C GLY A 13 -12.07 8.77 4.78
N ASP A 14 -11.88 9.47 3.66
CA ASP A 14 -12.23 8.95 2.32
C ASP A 14 -11.12 8.00 1.83
N LEU A 15 -11.32 6.68 1.99
CA LEU A 15 -10.38 5.65 1.53
C LEU A 15 -10.09 5.71 0.03
N THR A 16 -11.06 6.18 -0.77
CA THR A 16 -10.87 6.35 -2.20
C THR A 16 -9.94 7.52 -2.47
N GLU A 17 -10.08 8.62 -1.73
CA GLU A 17 -9.14 9.74 -1.77
C GLU A 17 -7.74 9.29 -1.31
N TYR A 18 -7.68 8.49 -0.24
CA TYR A 18 -6.43 7.94 0.25
C TYR A 18 -5.71 7.06 -0.78
N LYS A 19 -6.42 6.07 -1.33
CA LYS A 19 -5.92 5.20 -2.39
C LYS A 19 -5.38 6.02 -3.56
N LYS A 20 -6.14 7.03 -4.00
CA LYS A 20 -5.71 7.94 -5.07
C LYS A 20 -4.43 8.68 -4.71
N LEU A 21 -4.33 9.18 -3.48
CA LEU A 21 -3.17 9.95 -3.04
C LEU A 21 -1.91 9.08 -2.98
N VAL A 22 -1.95 7.92 -2.35
CA VAL A 22 -0.79 7.01 -2.28
C VAL A 22 -0.38 6.54 -3.67
N VAL A 23 -1.35 6.12 -4.50
CA VAL A 23 -1.06 5.70 -5.88
C VAL A 23 -0.44 6.87 -6.67
N SER A 24 -0.93 8.09 -6.51
CA SER A 24 -0.36 9.28 -7.18
C SER A 24 1.06 9.59 -6.69
N LEU A 25 1.35 9.38 -5.40
CA LEU A 25 2.69 9.55 -4.84
C LEU A 25 3.65 8.50 -5.44
N ILE A 26 3.26 7.23 -5.48
CA ILE A 26 4.05 6.16 -6.12
C ILE A 26 4.23 6.46 -7.62
N GLU A 27 3.18 6.89 -8.32
CA GLU A 27 3.25 7.24 -9.74
C GLU A 27 4.20 8.42 -10.00
N SER A 28 4.25 9.40 -9.09
CA SER A 28 5.17 10.54 -9.20
C SER A 28 6.65 10.13 -9.23
N LEU A 29 6.97 8.96 -8.64
CA LEU A 29 8.31 8.40 -8.63
C LEU A 29 8.75 7.89 -10.02
N LYS A 30 7.83 7.67 -10.97
CA LYS A 30 8.16 7.25 -12.34
C LYS A 30 8.93 8.31 -13.13
N ILE A 31 8.77 9.59 -12.77
CA ILE A 31 9.38 10.72 -13.50
C ILE A 31 10.84 10.95 -13.03
N VAL A 32 11.27 10.21 -12.01
CA VAL A 32 12.57 10.36 -11.35
C VAL A 32 13.64 9.61 -12.12
N THR A 33 14.81 10.23 -12.29
CA THR A 33 15.92 9.58 -12.98
C THR A 33 16.59 8.51 -12.11
N PRO A 34 17.12 7.41 -12.69
CA PRO A 34 17.89 6.40 -11.96
C PRO A 34 19.04 6.96 -11.12
N VAL A 35 19.69 8.02 -11.60
CA VAL A 35 20.77 8.72 -10.86
C VAL A 35 20.25 9.31 -9.56
N THR A 36 19.01 9.80 -9.53
CA THR A 36 18.39 10.35 -8.32
C THR A 36 18.16 9.27 -7.27
N PHE A 37 17.75 8.08 -7.71
CA PHE A 37 17.56 6.89 -6.87
C PHE A 37 18.88 6.32 -6.34
N LEU A 38 19.90 6.14 -7.18
CA LEU A 38 21.24 5.70 -6.77
C LEU A 38 21.85 6.59 -5.68
N ASN A 39 21.58 7.90 -5.78
CA ASN A 39 22.06 8.87 -4.80
C ASN A 39 21.31 8.80 -3.45
N MET A 40 20.16 8.10 -3.35
CA MET A 40 19.46 7.93 -2.07
C MET A 40 20.23 7.09 -1.07
N GLY A 41 20.94 6.04 -1.52
CA GLY A 41 21.81 5.21 -0.68
C GLY A 41 23.20 5.82 -0.43
N SER A 42 23.57 6.88 -1.13
CA SER A 42 24.90 7.49 -1.04
C SER A 42 25.03 8.42 0.18
N SER A 43 26.22 8.43 0.81
CA SER A 43 26.58 9.37 1.88
C SER A 43 27.05 10.74 1.37
N SER A 44 27.06 10.94 0.04
CA SER A 44 27.42 12.21 -0.61
C SER A 44 26.32 13.26 -0.49
N GLN A 45 26.68 14.53 -0.76
CA GLN A 45 25.76 15.65 -0.77
C GLN A 45 24.62 15.39 -1.78
N LYS A 46 23.40 15.20 -1.28
CA LYS A 46 22.22 14.85 -2.10
C LYS A 46 21.73 16.07 -2.85
N GLY A 47 21.46 15.92 -4.15
CA GLY A 47 20.76 16.93 -4.94
C GLY A 47 19.32 17.08 -4.48
N LEU A 48 18.69 18.23 -4.81
CA LEU A 48 17.30 18.52 -4.43
C LEU A 48 16.32 17.42 -4.90
N SER A 49 16.52 16.86 -6.10
CA SER A 49 15.70 15.76 -6.60
C SER A 49 15.77 14.53 -5.69
N THR A 50 16.96 14.15 -5.22
CA THR A 50 17.15 12.99 -4.33
C THR A 50 16.52 13.22 -2.97
N ILE A 51 16.53 14.46 -2.47
CA ILE A 51 15.86 14.82 -1.21
C ILE A 51 14.34 14.68 -1.35
N ILE A 52 13.76 15.26 -2.42
CA ILE A 52 12.32 15.21 -2.65
C ILE A 52 11.83 13.77 -2.81
N VAL A 53 12.55 12.95 -3.57
CA VAL A 53 12.19 11.54 -3.80
C VAL A 53 12.19 10.77 -2.48
N ARG A 54 13.19 11.00 -1.65
CA ARG A 54 13.24 10.41 -0.31
C ARG A 54 12.07 10.87 0.56
N GLU A 55 11.74 12.17 0.55
CA GLU A 55 10.57 12.68 1.30
C GLU A 55 9.25 12.05 0.82
N VAL A 56 9.11 11.79 -0.49
CA VAL A 56 7.92 11.09 -1.02
C VAL A 56 7.87 9.65 -0.56
N VAL A 57 8.99 8.92 -0.60
CA VAL A 57 9.06 7.54 -0.10
C VAL A 57 8.76 7.50 1.40
N ASP A 58 9.43 8.32 2.20
CA ASP A 58 9.20 8.41 3.64
C ASP A 58 7.72 8.73 3.95
N LEU A 59 7.09 9.65 3.20
CA LEU A 59 5.67 9.97 3.34
C LEU A 59 4.75 8.78 3.07
N ILE A 60 5.05 7.95 2.07
CA ILE A 60 4.29 6.73 1.76
C ILE A 60 4.42 5.73 2.92
N LEU A 61 5.65 5.49 3.37
CA LEU A 61 5.94 4.52 4.44
C LEU A 61 5.31 4.93 5.78
N ASP A 62 5.48 6.19 6.18
CA ASP A 62 4.85 6.76 7.38
C ASP A 62 3.31 6.64 7.33
N SER A 63 2.74 6.71 6.13
CA SER A 63 1.29 6.53 5.94
C SER A 63 0.86 5.09 6.13
N PHE A 64 1.65 4.12 5.67
CA PHE A 64 1.37 2.70 5.90
C PHE A 64 1.52 2.30 7.37
N ASP A 65 2.48 2.89 8.09
CA ASP A 65 2.61 2.70 9.54
C ASP A 65 1.33 3.12 10.28
N LYS A 66 0.82 4.33 9.99
CA LYS A 66 -0.45 4.79 10.59
C LYS A 66 -1.64 3.89 10.28
N ILE A 67 -1.68 3.33 9.07
CA ILE A 67 -2.76 2.42 8.68
C ILE A 67 -2.63 1.09 9.41
N ALA A 68 -1.41 0.59 9.60
CA ALA A 68 -1.18 -0.60 10.40
C ALA A 68 -1.75 -0.41 11.82
N ASP A 69 -1.44 0.73 12.45
CA ASP A 69 -1.94 1.04 13.79
C ASP A 69 -3.47 1.07 13.85
N ASN A 70 -4.12 1.70 12.86
CA ASN A 70 -5.60 1.79 12.78
C ASN A 70 -6.26 0.43 12.48
N LEU A 71 -5.69 -0.36 11.58
CA LEU A 71 -6.19 -1.70 11.25
C LEU A 71 -6.02 -2.66 12.42
N GLN A 72 -4.87 -2.61 13.11
CA GLN A 72 -4.60 -3.45 14.28
C GLN A 72 -5.59 -3.19 15.42
N ALA A 73 -6.01 -1.94 15.59
CA ALA A 73 -6.99 -1.56 16.61
C ALA A 73 -8.44 -1.97 16.28
N ASN A 74 -8.70 -2.54 15.10
CA ASN A 74 -10.05 -2.86 14.62
C ASN A 74 -10.29 -4.38 14.51
N ASP A 75 -11.14 -4.90 15.40
CA ASP A 75 -11.48 -6.34 15.47
C ASP A 75 -12.11 -6.88 14.17
N LEU A 76 -12.87 -6.06 13.44
CA LEU A 76 -13.55 -6.48 12.21
C LEU A 76 -12.58 -6.75 11.06
N ILE A 77 -11.40 -6.13 11.07
CA ILE A 77 -10.40 -6.19 9.98
C ILE A 77 -9.17 -7.03 10.37
N SER A 78 -9.26 -7.72 11.51
CA SER A 78 -8.21 -8.60 12.03
C SER A 78 -7.78 -9.70 11.07
N HIS A 79 -8.68 -10.14 10.18
CA HIS A 79 -8.41 -11.16 9.16
C HIS A 79 -7.58 -10.65 7.98
N GLU A 80 -7.74 -9.39 7.59
CA GLU A 80 -7.02 -8.77 6.47
C GLU A 80 -5.74 -8.06 6.94
N PHE A 81 -5.59 -7.85 8.25
CA PHE A 81 -4.39 -7.24 8.82
C PHE A 81 -3.09 -7.96 8.43
N PRO A 82 -3.00 -9.31 8.43
CA PRO A 82 -1.80 -10.00 7.91
C PRO A 82 -1.54 -9.72 6.42
N LEU A 83 -2.59 -9.68 5.60
CA LEU A 83 -2.48 -9.36 4.17
C LEU A 83 -1.98 -7.92 3.97
N PHE A 84 -2.41 -7.00 4.84
CA PHE A 84 -1.92 -5.63 4.84
C PHE A 84 -0.43 -5.57 5.17
N LEU A 85 0.01 -6.26 6.23
CA LEU A 85 1.42 -6.28 6.62
C LEU A 85 2.30 -6.82 5.50
N GLU A 86 1.89 -7.91 4.86
CA GLU A 86 2.62 -8.46 3.72
C GLU A 86 2.63 -7.50 2.52
N THR A 87 1.50 -6.86 2.22
CA THR A 87 1.40 -5.82 1.17
C THR A 87 2.34 -4.66 1.45
N LYS A 88 2.33 -4.16 2.69
CA LYS A 88 3.20 -3.11 3.18
C LYS A 88 4.65 -3.53 2.94
N GLU A 89 5.10 -4.64 3.53
CA GLU A 89 6.48 -5.13 3.43
C GLU A 89 6.96 -5.26 1.97
N MET A 90 6.12 -5.79 1.07
CA MET A 90 6.46 -5.88 -0.36
C MET A 90 6.63 -4.49 -0.97
N VAL A 91 5.73 -3.54 -0.70
CA VAL A 91 5.85 -2.17 -1.19
C VAL A 91 7.07 -1.47 -0.60
N GLU A 92 7.37 -1.65 0.69
CA GLU A 92 8.58 -1.11 1.30
C GLU A 92 9.82 -1.62 0.59
N CYS A 93 9.90 -2.92 0.31
CA CYS A 93 10.98 -3.51 -0.46
C CYS A 93 11.06 -2.86 -1.85
N LEU A 94 9.96 -2.82 -2.60
CA LEU A 94 9.93 -2.25 -3.95
C LEU A 94 10.35 -0.76 -3.98
N LEU A 95 10.06 -0.01 -2.92
CA LEU A 95 10.39 1.42 -2.81
C LEU A 95 11.76 1.71 -2.16
N MET A 96 12.38 0.72 -1.50
CA MET A 96 13.63 0.87 -0.76
C MET A 96 14.79 0.02 -1.30
N ASP A 97 14.57 -0.90 -2.24
CA ASP A 97 15.63 -1.73 -2.83
C ASP A 97 16.36 -0.99 -3.99
N PRO A 98 17.69 -1.10 -4.15
CA PRO A 98 18.49 -0.31 -5.08
C PRO A 98 18.17 -0.52 -6.59
N VAL A 99 17.16 -1.33 -6.90
CA VAL A 99 16.68 -1.71 -8.24
C VAL A 99 15.57 -0.76 -8.74
N TYR A 100 15.56 0.48 -8.26
CA TYR A 100 14.52 1.48 -8.52
C TYR A 100 14.37 1.93 -9.98
N ASP A 101 15.21 1.46 -10.90
CA ASP A 101 15.19 1.86 -12.32
C ASP A 101 14.14 1.08 -13.13
N SER A 102 13.46 0.12 -12.52
CA SER A 102 12.45 -0.68 -13.20
C SER A 102 11.06 -0.11 -12.96
N GLU A 103 10.42 0.38 -14.02
CA GLU A 103 9.00 0.77 -14.02
C GLU A 103 8.11 -0.37 -13.50
N MET A 104 8.53 -1.63 -13.66
CA MET A 104 7.80 -2.81 -13.18
C MET A 104 7.66 -2.80 -11.66
N TYR A 105 8.65 -2.30 -10.91
CA TYR A 105 8.62 -2.26 -9.45
C TYR A 105 7.57 -1.24 -8.95
N LEU A 106 7.57 -0.06 -9.57
CA LEU A 106 6.56 0.97 -9.26
C LEU A 106 5.16 0.52 -9.68
N ASN A 107 5.03 -0.18 -10.80
CA ASN A 107 3.75 -0.75 -11.25
C ASN A 107 3.21 -1.81 -10.30
N LEU A 108 4.08 -2.70 -9.82
CA LEU A 108 3.68 -3.71 -8.84
C LEU A 108 3.32 -3.07 -7.50
N ALA A 109 4.09 -2.08 -7.03
CA ALA A 109 3.78 -1.34 -5.81
C ALA A 109 2.42 -0.62 -5.88
N MET A 110 2.11 0.02 -7.03
CA MET A 110 0.79 0.62 -7.26
C MET A 110 -0.32 -0.43 -7.28
N THR A 111 -0.10 -1.58 -7.93
CA THR A 111 -1.09 -2.67 -8.04
C THR A 111 -1.41 -3.26 -6.67
N LEU A 112 -0.37 -3.62 -5.91
CA LEU A 112 -0.48 -4.12 -4.54
C LEU A 112 -1.26 -3.16 -3.64
N THR A 113 -0.89 -1.87 -3.68
CA THR A 113 -1.56 -0.81 -2.92
C THR A 113 -3.03 -0.70 -3.34
N SER A 114 -3.31 -0.60 -4.64
CA SER A 114 -4.66 -0.38 -5.14
C SER A 114 -5.59 -1.55 -4.83
N GLU A 115 -5.16 -2.78 -5.07
CA GLU A 115 -5.98 -3.97 -4.84
C GLU A 115 -6.28 -4.16 -3.35
N PHE A 116 -5.30 -3.93 -2.46
CA PHE A 116 -5.55 -3.99 -1.01
C PHE A 116 -6.59 -2.95 -0.56
N PHE A 117 -6.44 -1.68 -0.96
CA PHE A 117 -7.41 -0.65 -0.56
C PHE A 117 -8.79 -0.90 -1.16
N THR A 118 -8.89 -1.50 -2.34
CA THR A 118 -10.18 -1.92 -2.90
C THR A 118 -10.82 -3.06 -2.10
N LEU A 119 -10.05 -4.05 -1.63
CA LEU A 119 -10.57 -5.07 -0.71
C LEU A 119 -11.10 -4.43 0.58
N LEU A 120 -10.33 -3.48 1.15
CA LEU A 120 -10.70 -2.77 2.37
C LEU A 120 -11.97 -1.93 2.20
N GLU A 121 -12.09 -1.22 1.07
CA GLU A 121 -13.30 -0.47 0.68
C GLU A 121 -14.52 -1.39 0.60
N VAL A 122 -14.40 -2.54 -0.08
CA VAL A 122 -15.49 -3.52 -0.18
C VAL A 122 -15.90 -4.01 1.20
N LYS A 123 -14.94 -4.37 2.06
CA LYS A 123 -15.24 -4.81 3.42
C LYS A 123 -15.98 -3.73 4.21
N LEU A 124 -15.47 -2.50 4.23
CA LEU A 124 -16.08 -1.42 5.01
C LEU A 124 -17.47 -1.02 4.52
N LEU A 125 -17.73 -1.10 3.21
CA LEU A 125 -19.08 -0.91 2.64
C LEU A 125 -20.08 -1.97 3.15
N LEU A 126 -19.63 -3.21 3.36
CA LEU A 126 -20.47 -4.28 3.86
C LEU A 126 -20.82 -4.14 5.35
N PHE A 127 -19.94 -3.51 6.13
CA PHE A 127 -20.10 -3.32 7.58
C PHE A 127 -20.51 -1.89 7.97
N ASP A 128 -21.13 -1.15 7.04
CA ASP A 128 -21.66 0.22 7.22
C ASP A 128 -20.70 1.16 7.98
N GLY A 129 -19.42 1.08 7.64
CA GLY A 129 -18.42 2.05 8.06
C GLY A 129 -18.32 2.30 9.57
N TYR A 130 -18.36 1.26 10.43
CA TYR A 130 -17.99 1.23 11.87
C TYR A 130 -19.11 1.05 12.93
N ALA A 131 -20.38 0.84 12.57
CA ALA A 131 -21.44 0.92 13.60
C ALA A 131 -21.80 -0.39 14.33
N MET A 132 -21.65 -1.58 13.74
CA MET A 132 -21.83 -2.90 14.37
C MET A 132 -21.47 -3.99 13.35
N GLU A 133 -21.31 -5.24 13.75
CA GLU A 133 -21.55 -6.38 12.84
C GLU A 133 -22.98 -6.22 12.32
N VAL A 134 -23.16 -5.48 11.24
CA VAL A 134 -24.42 -5.49 10.50
C VAL A 134 -24.60 -6.95 10.16
N GLU A 135 -25.72 -7.55 10.57
CA GLU A 135 -26.16 -8.86 10.08
C GLU A 135 -26.40 -8.70 8.58
N ALA A 136 -25.32 -8.63 7.81
CA ALA A 136 -25.35 -8.61 6.37
C ALA A 136 -26.12 -9.88 5.97
N PRO A 137 -27.12 -9.77 5.09
CA PRO A 137 -27.84 -10.94 4.63
C PRO A 137 -26.87 -12.03 4.18
N GLY A 138 -27.11 -13.31 4.49
CA GLY A 138 -26.13 -14.38 4.25
C GLY A 138 -25.58 -14.44 2.82
N HIS A 139 -26.39 -14.11 1.81
CA HIS A 139 -25.94 -14.04 0.41
C HIS A 139 -24.90 -12.94 0.13
N VAL A 140 -24.88 -11.87 0.93
CA VAL A 140 -23.89 -10.79 0.87
C VAL A 140 -22.57 -11.24 1.47
N LEU A 141 -22.62 -11.96 2.60
CA LEU A 141 -21.42 -12.56 3.22
C LEU A 141 -20.81 -13.63 2.30
N GLU A 142 -21.63 -14.49 1.70
CA GLU A 142 -21.17 -15.49 0.73
C GLU A 142 -20.51 -14.85 -0.51
N GLU A 143 -20.98 -13.69 -0.95
CA GLU A 143 -20.36 -12.98 -2.07
C GLU A 143 -19.06 -12.30 -1.67
N TYR A 144 -18.98 -11.77 -0.45
CA TYR A 144 -17.74 -11.26 0.12
C TYR A 144 -16.66 -12.35 0.21
N ASP A 145 -17.01 -13.53 0.74
CA ASP A 145 -16.07 -14.65 0.84
C ASP A 145 -15.53 -15.05 -0.53
N LYS A 146 -16.38 -15.06 -1.57
CA LYS A 146 -15.93 -15.32 -2.95
C LYS A 146 -15.01 -14.23 -3.49
N GLU A 147 -15.28 -12.96 -3.20
CA GLU A 147 -14.41 -11.86 -3.62
C GLU A 147 -13.08 -11.89 -2.86
N LEU A 148 -13.09 -12.25 -1.58
CA LEU A 148 -11.89 -12.47 -0.78
C LEU A 148 -11.07 -13.63 -1.35
N ASP A 149 -11.69 -14.76 -1.69
CA ASP A 149 -11.01 -15.90 -2.32
C ASP A 149 -10.36 -15.50 -3.65
N LYS A 150 -11.06 -14.73 -4.49
CA LYS A 150 -10.50 -14.20 -5.75
C LYS A 150 -9.32 -13.27 -5.48
N TYR A 151 -9.43 -12.40 -4.47
CA TYR A 151 -8.34 -11.52 -4.07
C TYR A 151 -7.12 -12.33 -3.62
N LEU A 152 -7.29 -13.34 -2.78
CA LEU A 152 -6.20 -14.18 -2.29
C LEU A 152 -5.45 -14.87 -3.44
N VAL A 153 -6.18 -15.41 -4.42
CA VAL A 153 -5.57 -16.01 -5.62
C VAL A 153 -4.74 -14.98 -6.40
N LYS A 154 -5.24 -13.76 -6.58
CA LYS A 154 -4.47 -12.68 -7.24
C LYS A 154 -3.29 -12.25 -6.39
N PHE A 155 -3.45 -12.17 -5.08
CA PHE A 155 -2.41 -11.75 -4.16
C PHE A 155 -1.23 -12.74 -4.18
N ASP A 156 -1.51 -14.04 -4.25
CA ASP A 156 -0.48 -15.06 -4.44
C ASP A 156 0.25 -14.92 -5.78
N GLN A 157 -0.44 -14.48 -6.84
CA GLN A 157 0.20 -14.16 -8.13
C GLN A 157 1.11 -12.94 -8.00
N TYR A 158 0.67 -11.87 -7.32
CA TYR A 158 1.49 -10.69 -7.09
C TYR A 158 2.71 -10.99 -6.22
N LYS A 159 2.59 -11.90 -5.24
CA LYS A 159 3.74 -12.42 -4.48
C LYS A 159 4.73 -13.17 -5.37
N ALA A 160 4.23 -14.02 -6.25
CA ALA A 160 5.09 -14.73 -7.20
C ALA A 160 5.83 -13.74 -8.11
N GLU A 161 5.13 -12.74 -8.64
CA GLU A 161 5.72 -11.65 -9.44
C GLU A 161 6.77 -10.86 -8.64
N PHE A 162 6.49 -10.54 -7.38
CA PHE A 162 7.45 -9.88 -6.48
C PHE A 162 8.72 -10.72 -6.29
N ILE A 163 8.58 -12.03 -6.07
CA ILE A 163 9.71 -12.95 -5.89
C ILE A 163 10.53 -13.03 -7.18
N GLU A 164 9.87 -13.20 -8.34
CA GLU A 164 10.54 -13.25 -9.65
C GLU A 164 11.33 -11.97 -9.93
N LEU A 165 10.71 -10.80 -9.74
CA LEU A 165 11.38 -9.51 -9.93
C LEU A 165 12.61 -9.36 -9.03
N ARG A 166 12.51 -9.79 -7.77
CA ARG A 166 13.63 -9.69 -6.82
C ARG A 166 14.75 -10.67 -7.16
N ASP A 167 14.43 -11.89 -7.59
CA ASP A 167 15.42 -12.90 -7.97
C ASP A 167 16.15 -12.53 -9.26
N ASP A 168 15.49 -11.84 -10.21
CA ASP A 168 16.11 -11.29 -11.42
C ASP A 168 17.05 -10.09 -11.16
N ALA A 169 16.95 -9.46 -9.99
CA ALA A 169 17.74 -8.30 -9.61
C ALA A 169 19.05 -8.62 -8.86
N ILE A 170 19.25 -9.89 -8.43
CA ILE A 170 20.42 -10.38 -7.67
C ILE A 170 21.41 -11.06 -8.61
#